data_AF-A0A1V3WU86-F1
#
_entry.id   AF-A0A1V3WU86-F1
#
_cell.length_a   1.000
_cell.length_b   1.000
_cell.length_c   1.000
_cell.angle_alpha   90.00
_cell.angle_beta   90.00
_cell.angle_gamma   90.00
#
_symmetry.space_group_name_H-M   'P 1'
#
loop_
_entity.id
_entity.type
_entity.pdbx_description
1 polymer ?
#
loop_
_entity_poly.entity_id
_entity_poly.type
_entity_poly.pdbx_seq_one_letter_code
_entity_poly.pdbx_strand_id
1 'polypeptide(L)'
;MTVATVQDSIDAGTLLSDYLDHVARLRLSDRAIRDRIRTAREFLARHPDLAAWMALPAVERAGELRSSGAWPLLCYAIGAGRLRLDVELAVIKQLTGLGAAVEMRDSAGFSAMREAGNRLGWSSSWIETVLGECLAVLVACHGGLVADLTEQAIDEFDSALSASSIPRSSRRAYRARLASLRQLLYEVRVLDAAPRRRPWARSLEQRFTDVAMAAPILDTLLRYIRVRAAVLRPKSVESLINDLLPFVEYLTAHHSKLTSLRELDRACIEDYLTWNRTRGWRGQRAAAGAGAPSRLRLPSRRC
;
A
#
# COMPACT_ATOMS: atom_id res chain seq x y z
N MET A 1 -16.06 23.36 -19.84
CA MET A 1 -14.84 23.51 -20.64
C MET A 1 -14.22 22.14 -20.79
N THR A 2 -14.30 21.58 -21.99
CA THR A 2 -13.80 20.24 -22.33
C THR A 2 -12.30 20.36 -22.57
N VAL A 3 -11.47 19.80 -21.67
CA VAL A 3 -10.02 19.71 -21.91
C VAL A 3 -9.83 18.61 -22.95
N ALA A 4 -9.53 19.01 -24.18
CA ALA A 4 -9.07 18.09 -25.21
C ALA A 4 -7.67 17.58 -24.80
N THR A 5 -7.59 16.32 -24.38
CA THR A 5 -6.33 15.58 -24.33
C THR A 5 -5.86 15.34 -25.76
N VAL A 6 -5.08 16.27 -26.29
CA VAL A 6 -4.22 15.97 -27.44
C VAL A 6 -3.14 15.03 -26.92
N GLN A 7 -3.42 13.73 -26.97
CA GLN A 7 -2.39 12.72 -26.89
C GLN A 7 -1.67 12.79 -28.24
N ASP A 8 -0.61 13.62 -28.34
CA ASP A 8 0.23 13.66 -29.53
C ASP A 8 0.63 12.23 -29.88
N SER A 9 0.36 11.82 -31.13
CA SER A 9 0.71 10.48 -31.59
C SER A 9 2.21 10.31 -31.41
N ILE A 10 2.62 9.38 -30.55
CA ILE A 10 4.04 9.10 -30.31
C ILE A 10 4.62 8.58 -31.62
N ASP A 11 5.45 9.37 -32.29
CA ASP A 11 6.19 8.86 -33.45
C ASP A 11 7.17 7.78 -32.99
N ALA A 12 6.93 6.54 -33.44
CA ALA A 12 7.75 5.39 -33.10
C ALA A 12 9.20 5.55 -33.59
N GLY A 13 9.42 6.28 -34.70
CA GLY A 13 10.76 6.57 -35.22
C GLY A 13 11.57 7.43 -34.25
N THR A 14 10.99 8.56 -33.84
CA THR A 14 11.57 9.47 -32.83
C THR A 14 11.77 8.77 -31.49
N LEU A 15 10.78 8.01 -31.00
CA LEU A 15 10.92 7.23 -29.76
C LEU A 15 12.06 6.22 -29.82
N LEU A 16 12.18 5.50 -30.93
CA LEU A 16 13.27 4.55 -31.11
C LEU A 16 14.62 5.27 -31.08
N SER A 17 14.78 6.35 -31.85
CA SER A 17 16.05 7.11 -31.89
C SER A 17 16.49 7.54 -30.49
N ASP A 18 15.59 8.18 -29.74
CA ASP A 18 15.93 8.69 -28.41
C ASP A 18 16.18 7.56 -27.39
N TYR A 19 15.50 6.42 -27.53
CA TYR A 19 15.78 5.24 -26.74
C TYR A 19 17.15 4.64 -27.04
N LEU A 20 17.58 4.62 -28.31
CA LEU A 20 18.92 4.14 -28.68
C LEU A 20 20.01 5.02 -28.06
N ASP A 21 19.85 6.34 -28.10
CA ASP A 21 20.76 7.29 -27.45
C ASP A 21 20.77 7.14 -25.92
N HIS A 22 19.61 6.83 -25.33
CA HIS A 22 19.53 6.48 -23.91
C HIS A 22 20.32 5.19 -23.62
N VAL A 23 20.09 4.12 -24.38
CA VAL A 23 20.77 2.82 -24.19
C VAL A 23 22.28 2.95 -24.34
N ALA A 24 22.77 3.75 -25.30
CA ALA A 24 24.19 4.00 -25.51
C ALA A 24 24.88 4.67 -24.30
N ARG A 25 24.13 5.43 -23.50
CA ARG A 25 24.63 6.08 -22.26
C ARG A 25 24.58 5.16 -21.04
N LEU A 26 23.94 4.00 -21.14
CA LEU A 26 23.89 3.04 -20.04
C LEU A 26 25.21 2.27 -19.94
N ARG A 27 25.69 2.06 -18.71
CA ARG A 27 26.88 1.25 -18.43
C ARG A 27 26.55 -0.25 -18.44
N LEU A 28 26.13 -0.76 -19.59
CA LEU A 28 25.78 -2.16 -19.82
C LEU A 28 26.87 -2.86 -20.65
N SER A 29 26.85 -4.19 -20.66
CA SER A 29 27.70 -4.95 -21.57
C SER A 29 27.22 -4.83 -23.02
N ASP A 30 28.13 -4.97 -23.99
CA ASP A 30 27.80 -4.90 -25.42
C ASP A 30 26.69 -5.86 -25.83
N ARG A 31 26.67 -7.06 -25.24
CA ARG A 31 25.60 -8.03 -25.46
C ARG A 31 24.25 -7.49 -25.01
N ALA A 32 24.18 -6.92 -23.80
CA ALA A 32 22.94 -6.37 -23.26
C ALA A 32 22.46 -5.14 -24.06
N ILE A 33 23.39 -4.31 -24.56
CA ILE A 33 23.07 -3.21 -25.47
C ILE A 33 22.45 -3.75 -26.76
N ARG A 34 23.10 -4.71 -27.43
CA ARG A 34 22.57 -5.32 -28.67
C ARG A 34 21.18 -5.94 -28.47
N ASP A 35 20.99 -6.66 -27.36
CA ASP A 35 19.69 -7.26 -27.04
C ASP A 35 18.60 -6.20 -26.85
N ARG A 36 18.89 -5.10 -26.13
CA ARG A 36 17.93 -4.00 -25.96
C ARG A 36 17.57 -3.32 -27.27
N ILE A 37 18.55 -3.06 -28.13
CA ILE A 37 18.36 -2.44 -29.44
C ILE A 37 17.49 -3.33 -30.33
N ARG A 38 17.82 -4.63 -30.40
CA ARG A 38 17.08 -5.61 -31.18
C ARG A 38 15.63 -5.71 -30.72
N THR A 39 15.41 -5.91 -29.42
CA THR A 39 14.07 -6.00 -28.83
C THR A 39 13.24 -4.73 -29.08
N ALA A 40 13.83 -3.53 -28.94
CA ALA A 40 13.10 -2.29 -29.17
C ALA A 40 12.69 -2.11 -30.64
N ARG A 41 13.58 -2.44 -31.58
CA ARG A 41 13.29 -2.43 -33.02
C ARG A 41 12.17 -3.40 -33.38
N GLU A 42 12.27 -4.64 -32.92
CA GLU A 42 11.26 -5.67 -33.18
C GLU A 42 9.89 -5.31 -32.58
N PHE A 43 9.88 -4.74 -31.38
CA PHE A 43 8.65 -4.34 -30.70
C PHE A 43 7.95 -3.17 -31.41
N LEU A 44 8.68 -2.10 -31.74
CA LEU A 44 8.11 -0.93 -32.41
C LEU A 44 7.77 -1.19 -33.89
N ALA A 45 8.46 -2.13 -34.55
CA ALA A 45 8.05 -2.57 -35.89
C ALA A 45 6.71 -3.32 -35.87
N ARG A 46 6.40 -4.05 -34.79
CA ARG A 46 5.11 -4.74 -34.61
C ARG A 46 4.02 -3.79 -34.14
N HIS A 47 4.37 -2.84 -33.28
CA HIS A 47 3.46 -1.87 -32.67
C HIS A 47 3.93 -0.43 -32.95
N PRO A 48 3.76 0.06 -34.19
CA PRO A 48 4.15 1.42 -34.54
C PRO A 48 3.26 2.47 -33.84
N ASP A 49 2.03 2.10 -33.48
CA ASP A 49 1.15 2.91 -32.65
C ASP A 49 1.06 2.33 -31.23
N LEU A 50 1.82 2.92 -30.31
CA LEU A 50 1.81 2.51 -28.90
C LEU A 50 0.52 2.88 -28.18
N ALA A 51 -0.24 3.87 -28.65
CA ALA A 51 -1.53 4.19 -28.06
C ALA A 51 -2.57 3.10 -28.39
N ALA A 52 -2.60 2.64 -29.64
CA ALA A 52 -3.38 1.48 -30.04
C ALA A 52 -2.96 0.22 -29.27
N TRP A 53 -1.65 0.00 -29.11
CA TRP A 53 -1.16 -1.10 -28.28
C TRP A 53 -1.63 -0.98 -26.82
N MET A 54 -1.55 0.19 -26.20
CA MET A 54 -2.00 0.43 -24.82
C MET A 54 -3.49 0.21 -24.61
N ALA A 55 -4.32 0.31 -25.66
CA ALA A 55 -5.74 0.00 -25.62
C ALA A 55 -6.05 -1.50 -25.53
N LEU A 56 -5.07 -2.38 -25.80
CA LEU A 56 -5.23 -3.83 -25.66
C LEU A 56 -5.44 -4.23 -24.19
N PRO A 57 -6.09 -5.38 -23.93
CA PRO A 57 -6.22 -5.91 -22.57
C PRO A 57 -4.88 -6.03 -21.85
N ALA A 58 -4.83 -5.59 -20.59
CA ALA A 58 -3.58 -5.53 -19.84
C ALA A 58 -2.87 -6.90 -19.75
N VAL A 59 -3.63 -8.00 -19.65
CA VAL A 59 -3.09 -9.36 -19.61
C VAL A 59 -2.34 -9.72 -20.89
N GLU A 60 -2.85 -9.33 -22.06
CA GLU A 60 -2.18 -9.55 -23.34
C GLU A 60 -0.88 -8.75 -23.43
N ARG A 61 -0.95 -7.46 -23.07
CA ARG A 61 0.23 -6.59 -23.01
C ARG A 61 1.30 -7.13 -22.05
N ALA A 62 0.89 -7.57 -20.86
CA ALA A 62 1.81 -8.13 -19.87
C ALA A 62 2.46 -9.45 -20.35
N GLY A 63 1.70 -10.27 -21.07
CA GLY A 63 2.20 -11.48 -21.73
C GLY A 63 3.25 -11.16 -22.79
N GLU A 64 2.95 -10.22 -23.69
CA GLU A 64 3.88 -9.80 -24.73
C GLU A 64 5.15 -9.14 -24.18
N LEU A 65 5.03 -8.28 -23.16
CA LEU A 65 6.19 -7.67 -22.50
C LEU A 65 7.12 -8.71 -21.88
N ARG A 66 6.56 -9.83 -21.39
CA ARG A 66 7.31 -10.94 -20.81
C ARG A 66 8.06 -11.72 -21.88
N SER A 67 7.43 -12.00 -23.03
CA SER A 67 8.05 -12.79 -24.10
C SER A 67 9.04 -11.97 -24.95
N SER A 68 8.74 -10.70 -25.23
CA SER A 68 9.60 -9.82 -26.03
C SER A 68 10.79 -9.26 -25.26
N GLY A 69 10.65 -9.09 -23.93
CA GLY A 69 11.61 -8.37 -23.11
C GLY A 69 11.58 -6.86 -23.31
N ALA A 70 10.54 -6.30 -23.95
CA ALA A 70 10.45 -4.88 -24.30
C ALA A 70 10.20 -3.94 -23.10
N TRP A 71 10.03 -4.47 -21.89
CA TRP A 71 9.75 -3.66 -20.69
C TRP A 71 10.71 -2.47 -20.48
N PRO A 72 12.04 -2.56 -20.68
CA PRO A 72 12.94 -1.42 -20.55
C PRO A 72 12.62 -0.25 -21.51
N LEU A 73 12.14 -0.55 -22.73
CA LEU A 73 11.67 0.47 -23.67
C LEU A 73 10.43 1.19 -23.11
N LEU A 74 9.47 0.45 -22.54
CA LEU A 74 8.29 1.05 -21.94
C LEU A 74 8.63 1.87 -20.69
N CYS A 75 9.53 1.38 -19.83
CA CYS A 75 10.04 2.18 -18.71
C CYS A 75 10.63 3.50 -19.21
N TYR A 76 11.43 3.48 -20.28
CA TYR A 76 11.97 4.68 -20.88
C TYR A 76 10.87 5.60 -21.44
N ALA A 77 9.92 5.08 -22.22
CA ALA A 77 8.84 5.87 -22.80
C ALA A 77 7.97 6.53 -21.72
N ILE A 78 7.68 5.81 -20.63
CA ILE A 78 6.93 6.32 -19.48
C ILE A 78 7.75 7.35 -18.71
N GLY A 79 9.02 7.03 -18.42
CA GLY A 79 9.95 7.93 -17.73
C GLY A 79 10.17 9.23 -18.50
N ALA A 80 10.25 9.17 -19.83
CA ALA A 80 10.35 10.34 -20.70
C ALA A 80 9.02 11.10 -20.89
N GLY A 81 7.91 10.62 -20.31
CA GLY A 81 6.59 11.25 -20.42
C GLY A 81 5.91 11.10 -21.77
N ARG A 82 6.39 10.19 -22.61
CA ARG A 82 5.81 9.92 -23.92
C ARG A 82 4.66 8.93 -23.83
N LEU A 83 4.63 8.09 -22.79
CA LEU A 83 3.58 7.09 -22.59
C LEU A 83 3.03 7.16 -21.16
N ARG A 84 1.71 7.04 -21.01
CA ARG A 84 1.08 6.88 -19.69
C ARG A 84 0.85 5.40 -19.40
N LEU A 85 1.13 4.99 -18.17
CA LEU A 85 0.85 3.65 -17.68
C LEU A 85 -0.60 3.57 -17.19
N ASP A 86 -1.38 2.59 -17.63
CA ASP A 86 -2.66 2.34 -16.96
C ASP A 86 -2.48 1.50 -15.69
N VAL A 87 -3.40 1.68 -14.74
CA VAL A 87 -3.34 1.02 -13.44
C VAL A 87 -3.45 -0.50 -13.56
N GLU A 88 -4.23 -1.02 -14.51
CA GLU A 88 -4.40 -2.47 -14.66
C GLU A 88 -3.08 -3.14 -15.07
N LEU A 89 -2.35 -2.57 -16.03
CA LEU A 89 -1.00 -3.06 -16.36
C LEU A 89 -0.04 -2.91 -15.17
N ALA A 90 -0.13 -1.80 -14.42
CA ALA A 90 0.71 -1.56 -13.26
C ALA A 90 0.57 -2.64 -12.16
N VAL A 91 -0.64 -3.19 -11.97
CA VAL A 91 -0.90 -4.16 -10.89
C VAL A 91 -0.55 -5.60 -11.25
N ILE A 92 -0.58 -5.96 -12.53
CA ILE A 92 -0.29 -7.33 -12.98
C ILE A 92 1.18 -7.54 -13.39
N LYS A 93 1.88 -6.46 -13.77
CA LYS A 93 3.26 -6.53 -14.27
C LYS A 93 4.26 -6.26 -13.15
N GLN A 94 5.38 -6.99 -13.15
CA GLN A 94 6.52 -6.64 -12.31
C GLN A 94 7.18 -5.36 -12.85
N LEU A 95 7.22 -4.31 -12.03
CA LEU A 95 7.60 -2.95 -12.42
C LEU A 95 9.08 -2.62 -12.24
N THR A 96 9.96 -3.62 -12.26
CA THR A 96 11.40 -3.42 -12.08
C THR A 96 11.93 -2.36 -13.05
N GLY A 97 12.65 -1.37 -12.53
CA GLY A 97 13.24 -0.28 -13.31
C GLY A 97 12.31 0.90 -13.60
N LEU A 98 10.99 0.78 -13.37
CA LEU A 98 10.05 1.89 -13.58
C LEU A 98 10.36 3.08 -12.67
N GLY A 99 10.58 2.81 -11.37
CA GLY A 99 10.90 3.85 -10.39
C GLY A 99 12.10 4.70 -10.80
N ALA A 100 13.20 4.06 -11.20
CA ALA A 100 14.41 4.75 -11.66
C ALA A 100 14.18 5.55 -12.94
N ALA A 101 13.37 5.04 -13.88
CA ALA A 101 13.06 5.75 -15.13
C ALA A 101 12.22 7.01 -14.88
N VAL A 102 11.24 6.94 -13.97
CA VAL A 102 10.41 8.08 -13.59
C VAL A 102 11.20 9.10 -12.77
N GLU A 103 12.01 8.64 -11.81
CA GLU A 103 12.89 9.50 -11.01
C GLU A 103 13.95 10.21 -11.86
N MET A 104 14.44 9.60 -12.94
CA MET A 104 15.39 10.25 -13.84
C MET A 104 14.83 11.52 -14.50
N ARG A 105 13.52 11.57 -14.75
CA ARG A 105 12.85 12.77 -15.28
C ARG A 105 12.65 13.84 -14.23
N ASP A 106 12.38 13.44 -12.98
CA ASP A 106 12.09 14.36 -11.88
C ASP A 106 12.98 14.09 -10.66
N SER A 107 14.29 14.16 -10.85
CA SER A 107 15.25 13.85 -9.79
C SER A 107 15.11 14.83 -8.63
N ALA A 108 14.78 16.09 -8.92
CA ALA A 108 14.57 17.13 -7.92
C ALA A 108 13.33 16.85 -7.06
N GLY A 109 12.19 16.52 -7.67
CA GLY A 109 10.97 16.17 -6.95
C GLY A 109 11.14 14.95 -6.06
N PHE A 110 11.76 13.88 -6.58
CA PHE A 110 12.05 12.68 -5.79
C PHE A 110 13.03 12.96 -4.64
N SER A 111 14.06 13.77 -4.88
CA SER A 111 15.01 14.20 -3.83
C SER A 111 14.31 14.99 -2.72
N ALA A 112 13.47 15.97 -3.09
CA ALA A 112 12.71 16.76 -2.12
C ALA A 112 11.79 15.90 -1.25
N MET A 113 11.12 14.91 -1.86
CA MET A 113 10.26 13.96 -1.15
C MET A 113 11.06 13.04 -0.21
N ARG A 114 12.25 12.61 -0.64
CA ARG A 114 13.16 11.80 0.19
C ARG A 114 13.64 12.58 1.41
N GLU A 115 14.02 13.85 1.22
CA GLU A 115 14.38 14.76 2.31
C GLU A 115 13.22 15.02 3.27
N ALA A 116 11.99 15.20 2.75
CA ALA A 116 10.81 15.34 3.58
C ALA A 116 10.56 14.09 4.45
N GLY A 117 10.69 12.90 3.88
CA GLY A 117 10.58 11.64 4.63
C GLY A 117 11.63 11.53 5.75
N ASN A 118 12.86 11.96 5.48
CA ASN A 118 13.92 12.03 6.50
C ASN A 118 13.58 13.02 7.62
N ARG A 119 13.06 14.21 7.30
CA ARG A 119 12.61 15.19 8.31
C ARG A 119 11.46 14.67 9.18
N LEU A 120 10.58 13.85 8.61
CA LEU A 120 9.52 13.16 9.35
C LEU A 120 10.02 11.98 10.20
N GLY A 121 11.32 11.66 10.15
CA GLY A 121 11.94 10.58 10.92
C GLY A 121 11.58 9.17 10.41
N TRP A 122 11.22 9.03 9.14
CA TRP A 122 10.91 7.73 8.55
C TRP A 122 12.17 6.93 8.27
N SER A 123 12.05 5.59 8.24
CA SER A 123 13.17 4.75 7.81
C SER A 123 13.42 4.91 6.31
N SER A 124 14.69 4.87 5.90
CA SER A 124 15.07 4.96 4.48
C SER A 124 14.38 3.88 3.64
N SER A 125 14.22 2.66 4.18
CA SER A 125 13.48 1.59 3.51
C SER A 125 12.02 1.93 3.24
N TRP A 126 11.34 2.62 4.16
CA TRP A 126 9.95 3.01 3.98
C TRP A 126 9.84 4.17 2.98
N ILE A 127 10.77 5.11 3.02
CA ILE A 127 10.86 6.21 2.05
C ILE A 127 10.98 5.63 0.64
N GLU A 128 11.96 4.77 0.37
CA GLU A 128 12.13 4.17 -0.96
C GLU A 128 10.92 3.32 -1.38
N THR A 129 10.24 2.67 -0.43
CA THR A 129 8.99 1.95 -0.74
C THR A 129 7.88 2.92 -1.20
N VAL A 130 7.71 4.06 -0.53
CA VAL A 130 6.69 5.06 -0.91
C VAL A 130 7.07 5.71 -2.25
N LEU A 131 8.34 6.06 -2.46
CA LEU A 131 8.79 6.71 -3.69
C LEU A 131 8.75 5.76 -4.89
N GLY A 132 9.38 4.59 -4.77
CA GLY A 132 9.53 3.64 -5.88
C GLY A 132 8.26 2.86 -6.21
N GLU A 133 7.47 2.46 -5.19
CA GLU A 133 6.30 1.60 -5.41
C GLU A 133 4.96 2.35 -5.37
N CYS A 134 4.93 3.64 -5.04
CA CYS A 134 3.70 4.42 -5.02
C CYS A 134 3.82 5.71 -5.83
N LEU A 135 4.77 6.59 -5.52
CA LEU A 135 4.92 7.88 -6.22
C LEU A 135 5.25 7.66 -7.70
N ALA A 136 6.25 6.80 -8.00
CA ALA A 136 6.61 6.53 -9.38
C ALA A 136 5.46 5.92 -10.21
N VAL A 137 4.66 5.05 -9.61
CA VAL A 137 3.49 4.45 -10.27
C VAL A 137 2.39 5.49 -10.49
N LEU A 138 2.11 6.33 -9.49
CA LEU A 138 1.15 7.43 -9.60
C LEU A 138 1.55 8.39 -10.72
N VAL A 139 2.81 8.85 -10.74
CA VAL A 139 3.34 9.76 -11.77
C VAL A 139 3.36 9.09 -13.15
N ALA A 140 3.67 7.80 -13.23
CA ALA A 140 3.58 7.03 -14.47
C ALA A 140 2.15 6.97 -15.02
N CYS A 141 1.14 6.87 -14.15
CA CYS A 141 -0.26 6.82 -14.54
C CYS A 141 -0.84 8.21 -14.88
N HIS A 142 -0.54 9.20 -14.06
CA HIS A 142 -1.03 10.55 -14.22
C HIS A 142 -0.36 11.28 -15.41
N GLY A 143 0.94 11.03 -15.60
CA GLY A 143 1.81 11.90 -16.41
C GLY A 143 2.34 13.07 -15.59
N GLY A 144 3.18 13.91 -16.21
CA GLY A 144 3.74 15.11 -15.56
C GLY A 144 4.83 14.84 -14.51
N LEU A 145 5.14 15.84 -13.70
CA LEU A 145 6.13 15.81 -12.64
C LEU A 145 5.45 15.67 -11.27
N VAL A 146 6.24 15.48 -10.21
CA VAL A 146 5.72 15.44 -8.83
C VAL A 146 4.98 16.74 -8.49
N ALA A 147 5.45 17.88 -9.01
CA ALA A 147 4.85 19.20 -8.79
C ALA A 147 3.46 19.36 -9.42
N ASP A 148 3.10 18.53 -10.40
CA ASP A 148 1.81 18.58 -11.09
C ASP A 148 0.72 17.75 -10.37
N LEU A 149 1.10 17.01 -9.32
CA LEU A 149 0.17 16.15 -8.60
C LEU A 149 -0.85 16.96 -7.80
N THR A 150 -2.12 16.63 -7.98
CA THR A 150 -3.25 17.22 -7.26
C THR A 150 -3.95 16.19 -6.38
N GLU A 151 -4.79 16.64 -5.43
CA GLU A 151 -5.63 15.71 -4.65
C GLU A 151 -6.51 14.86 -5.56
N GLN A 152 -7.08 15.47 -6.61
CA GLN A 152 -7.90 14.80 -7.60
C GLN A 152 -7.13 13.67 -8.31
N ALA A 153 -5.90 13.91 -8.75
CA ALA A 153 -5.08 12.88 -9.39
C ALA A 153 -4.84 11.66 -8.48
N ILE A 154 -4.66 11.90 -7.17
CA ILE A 154 -4.46 10.84 -6.19
C ILE A 154 -5.75 10.05 -5.95
N ASP A 155 -6.90 10.73 -5.91
CA ASP A 155 -8.22 10.11 -5.73
C ASP A 155 -8.66 9.31 -6.96
N GLU A 156 -8.39 9.81 -8.17
CA GLU A 156 -8.57 9.08 -9.43
C GLU A 156 -7.73 7.80 -9.45
N PHE A 157 -6.48 7.87 -9.00
CA PHE A 157 -5.60 6.72 -8.90
C PHE A 157 -6.07 5.69 -7.85
N ASP A 158 -6.51 6.11 -6.66
CA ASP A 158 -7.09 5.19 -5.64
C ASP A 158 -8.39 4.53 -6.15
N SER A 159 -9.18 5.27 -6.92
CA SER A 159 -10.41 4.76 -7.55
C SER A 159 -10.09 3.72 -8.62
N ALA A 160 -9.12 4.00 -9.50
CA ALA A 160 -8.64 3.05 -10.51
C ALA A 160 -8.03 1.79 -9.87
N LEU A 161 -7.25 1.92 -8.79
CA LEU A 161 -6.75 0.79 -7.99
C LEU A 161 -7.87 -0.02 -7.32
N SER A 162 -9.00 0.62 -7.01
CA SER A 162 -10.15 -0.07 -6.43
C SER A 162 -10.95 -0.85 -7.48
N ALA A 163 -10.98 -0.35 -8.73
CA ALA A 163 -11.61 -0.99 -9.88
C ALA A 163 -10.75 -2.07 -10.56
N SER A 164 -9.44 -2.08 -10.33
CA SER A 164 -8.50 -3.03 -10.95
C SER A 164 -8.55 -4.44 -10.35
N SER A 165 -7.90 -5.38 -11.03
CA SER A 165 -7.76 -6.79 -10.59
C SER A 165 -6.86 -6.99 -9.37
N ILE A 166 -6.32 -5.93 -8.76
CA ILE A 166 -5.37 -6.01 -7.67
C ILE A 166 -5.94 -6.78 -6.45
N PRO A 167 -5.16 -7.72 -5.85
CA PRO A 167 -5.59 -8.40 -4.63
C PRO A 167 -5.86 -7.45 -3.46
N ARG A 168 -6.78 -7.84 -2.57
CA ARG A 168 -7.17 -7.03 -1.39
C ARG A 168 -5.98 -6.64 -0.49
N SER A 169 -5.01 -7.54 -0.32
CA SER A 169 -3.80 -7.30 0.48
C SER A 169 -2.93 -6.20 -0.15
N SER A 170 -2.67 -6.30 -1.45
CA SER A 170 -1.90 -5.30 -2.20
C SER A 170 -2.62 -3.96 -2.28
N ARG A 171 -3.95 -3.95 -2.44
CA ARG A 171 -4.77 -2.72 -2.35
C ARG A 171 -4.62 -2.04 -0.98
N ARG A 172 -4.61 -2.83 0.11
CA ARG A 172 -4.36 -2.31 1.46
C ARG A 172 -2.96 -1.72 1.59
N ALA A 173 -1.94 -2.35 1.00
CA ALA A 173 -0.58 -1.82 0.99
C ALA A 173 -0.50 -0.49 0.24
N TYR A 174 -1.10 -0.39 -0.96
CA TYR A 174 -1.19 0.87 -1.71
C TYR A 174 -1.89 1.97 -0.91
N ARG A 175 -3.00 1.69 -0.23
CA ARG A 175 -3.69 2.68 0.61
C ARG A 175 -2.80 3.22 1.74
N ALA A 176 -1.99 2.37 2.37
CA ALA A 176 -1.04 2.81 3.40
C ALA A 176 0.06 3.72 2.80
N ARG A 177 0.56 3.37 1.61
CA ARG A 177 1.54 4.17 0.87
C ARG A 177 0.95 5.49 0.39
N LEU A 178 -0.29 5.51 -0.11
CA LEU A 178 -1.00 6.73 -0.53
C LEU A 178 -1.25 7.68 0.63
N ALA A 179 -1.54 7.16 1.83
CA ALA A 179 -1.65 8.00 3.03
C ALA A 179 -0.31 8.66 3.38
N SER A 180 0.79 7.90 3.27
CA SER A 180 2.14 8.41 3.47
C SER A 180 2.54 9.40 2.38
N LEU A 181 2.19 9.12 1.13
CA LEU A 181 2.47 9.97 -0.01
C LEU A 181 1.80 11.34 0.12
N ARG A 182 0.52 11.39 0.52
CA ARG A 182 -0.17 12.66 0.82
C ARG A 182 0.58 13.47 1.89
N GLN A 183 1.13 12.81 2.91
CA GLN A 183 1.93 13.49 3.93
C GLN A 183 3.21 14.10 3.33
N LEU A 184 3.95 13.34 2.52
CA LEU A 184 5.15 13.88 1.86
C LEU A 184 4.81 15.05 0.93
N LEU A 185 3.76 14.92 0.11
CA LEU A 185 3.33 15.97 -0.81
C LEU A 185 2.91 17.26 -0.09
N TYR A 186 2.32 17.15 1.10
CA TYR A 186 2.05 18.30 1.96
C TYR A 186 3.33 18.93 2.52
N GLU A 187 4.27 18.11 3.02
CA GLU A 187 5.55 18.60 3.55
C GLU A 187 6.40 19.35 2.50
N VAL A 188 6.30 18.95 1.22
CA VAL A 188 6.99 19.64 0.11
C VAL A 188 6.15 20.72 -0.56
N ARG A 189 4.96 21.06 -0.01
CA ARG A 189 4.05 22.10 -0.52
C ARG A 189 3.53 21.86 -1.94
N VAL A 190 3.42 20.59 -2.35
CA VAL A 190 2.68 20.21 -3.57
C VAL A 190 1.18 20.15 -3.28
N LEU A 191 0.79 19.70 -2.08
CA LEU A 191 -0.59 19.77 -1.60
C LEU A 191 -0.69 20.83 -0.50
N ASP A 192 -1.76 21.64 -0.56
CA ASP A 192 -2.02 22.69 0.43
C ASP A 192 -2.73 22.17 1.68
N ALA A 193 -3.50 21.09 1.54
CA ALA A 193 -4.26 20.51 2.64
C ALA A 193 -3.42 19.49 3.42
N ALA A 194 -3.34 19.68 4.74
CA ALA A 194 -2.72 18.70 5.62
C ALA A 194 -3.49 17.36 5.51
N PRO A 195 -2.79 16.21 5.38
CA PRO A 195 -3.47 14.94 5.28
C PRO A 195 -4.29 14.72 6.53
N ARG A 196 -5.60 14.50 6.36
CA ARG A 196 -6.43 14.05 7.47
C ARG A 196 -5.87 12.73 7.95
N ARG A 197 -5.35 12.69 9.18
CA ARG A 197 -5.12 11.40 9.85
C ARG A 197 -6.44 10.65 9.75
N ARG A 198 -6.47 9.54 9.00
CA ARG A 198 -7.64 8.66 9.02
C ARG A 198 -7.95 8.41 10.49
N PRO A 199 -9.21 8.60 10.94
CA PRO A 199 -9.60 8.17 12.26
C PRO A 199 -9.10 6.75 12.41
N TRP A 200 -8.23 6.55 13.39
CA TRP A 200 -7.59 5.27 13.61
C TRP A 200 -8.70 4.20 13.67
N ALA A 201 -8.46 3.10 12.98
CA ALA A 201 -9.41 2.03 12.69
C ALA A 201 -10.51 1.79 13.74
N ARG A 202 -11.72 2.34 13.55
CA ARG A 202 -12.81 2.37 14.56
C ARG A 202 -12.33 2.97 15.89
N SER A 203 -13.04 3.97 16.41
CA SER A 203 -12.82 4.41 17.78
C SER A 203 -12.91 3.20 18.75
N LEU A 204 -12.26 3.34 19.91
CA LEU A 204 -12.30 2.32 20.97
C LEU A 204 -13.74 1.90 21.23
N GLU A 205 -14.63 2.88 21.28
CA GLU A 205 -16.08 2.78 21.45
C GLU A 205 -16.71 1.94 20.32
N GLN A 206 -16.46 2.30 19.07
CA GLN A 206 -17.00 1.60 17.89
C GLN A 206 -16.58 0.12 17.79
N ARG A 207 -15.45 -0.29 18.38
CA ARG A 207 -15.05 -1.71 18.38
C ARG A 207 -15.88 -2.55 19.34
N PHE A 208 -16.36 -1.97 20.44
CA PHE A 208 -17.21 -2.67 21.40
C PHE A 208 -18.70 -2.55 21.05
N THR A 209 -19.16 -1.50 20.38
CA THR A 209 -20.57 -1.34 19.97
C THR A 209 -21.07 -2.47 19.06
N ASP A 210 -20.18 -3.08 18.28
CA ASP A 210 -20.53 -4.18 17.36
C ASP A 210 -20.66 -5.55 18.07
N VAL A 211 -20.28 -5.64 19.34
CA VAL A 211 -20.43 -6.87 20.13
C VAL A 211 -21.64 -6.68 21.04
N ALA A 212 -22.68 -7.48 20.84
CA ALA A 212 -23.85 -7.50 21.72
C ALA A 212 -23.37 -7.80 23.16
N MET A 213 -23.68 -6.92 24.11
CA MET A 213 -23.35 -7.09 25.53
C MET A 213 -24.26 -6.20 26.39
N ALA A 214 -24.36 -6.49 27.68
CA ALA A 214 -25.09 -5.62 28.61
C ALA A 214 -24.40 -4.25 28.72
N ALA A 215 -25.18 -3.17 28.71
CA ALA A 215 -24.66 -1.79 28.79
C ALA A 215 -23.72 -1.54 29.99
N PRO A 216 -23.97 -2.08 31.20
CA PRO A 216 -23.03 -1.90 32.32
C PRO A 216 -21.66 -2.56 32.10
N ILE A 217 -21.62 -3.67 31.35
CA ILE A 217 -20.37 -4.34 30.96
C ILE A 217 -19.61 -3.46 29.97
N LEU A 218 -20.30 -2.92 28.95
CA LEU A 218 -19.74 -2.00 27.97
C LEU A 218 -19.10 -0.77 28.65
N ASP A 219 -19.84 -0.13 29.56
CA ASP A 219 -19.37 1.06 30.30
C ASP A 219 -18.10 0.77 31.12
N THR A 220 -18.06 -0.41 31.77
CA THR A 220 -16.90 -0.80 32.58
C THR A 220 -15.67 -1.03 31.71
N LEU A 221 -15.82 -1.69 30.56
CA LEU A 221 -14.72 -1.95 29.65
C LEU A 221 -14.19 -0.69 28.99
N LEU A 222 -15.08 0.21 28.53
CA LEU A 222 -14.67 1.49 27.96
C LEU A 222 -13.94 2.36 29.00
N ARG A 223 -14.42 2.38 30.25
CA ARG A 223 -13.73 3.07 31.35
C ARG A 223 -12.33 2.49 31.59
N TYR A 224 -12.23 1.16 31.66
CA TYR A 224 -10.95 0.48 31.87
C TYR A 224 -9.95 0.79 30.75
N ILE A 225 -10.38 0.73 29.49
CA ILE A 225 -9.52 1.02 28.34
C ILE A 225 -9.08 2.47 28.33
N ARG A 226 -9.96 3.43 28.61
CA ARG A 226 -9.61 4.86 28.69
C ARG A 226 -8.54 5.12 29.75
N VAL A 227 -8.67 4.51 30.93
CA VAL A 227 -7.66 4.61 32.00
C VAL A 227 -6.32 4.00 31.56
N ARG A 228 -6.34 2.82 30.93
CA ARG A 228 -5.11 2.16 30.46
C ARG A 228 -4.45 2.91 29.30
N ALA A 229 -5.22 3.56 28.43
CA ALA A 229 -4.72 4.33 27.30
C ALA A 229 -3.90 5.56 27.75
N ALA A 230 -4.14 6.09 28.95
CA ALA A 230 -3.36 7.20 29.51
C ALA A 230 -1.90 6.80 29.86
N VAL A 231 -1.62 5.51 30.04
CA VAL A 231 -0.32 5.02 30.55
C VAL A 231 0.36 3.99 29.64
N LEU A 232 -0.35 3.43 28.66
CA LEU A 232 0.18 2.41 27.75
C LEU A 232 0.50 2.97 26.37
N ARG A 233 1.50 2.38 25.71
CA ARG A 233 1.75 2.64 24.28
C ARG A 233 0.55 2.19 23.44
N PRO A 234 0.25 2.86 22.31
CA PRO A 234 -0.91 2.53 21.47
C PRO A 234 -1.04 1.05 21.09
N LYS A 235 0.08 0.41 20.72
CA LYS A 235 0.11 -1.02 20.37
C LYS A 235 -0.29 -1.95 21.53
N SER A 236 0.02 -1.56 22.77
CA SER A 236 -0.38 -2.33 23.96
C SER A 236 -1.88 -2.18 24.25
N VAL A 237 -2.44 -0.99 23.99
CA VAL A 237 -3.89 -0.75 24.07
C VAL A 237 -4.63 -1.57 23.01
N GLU A 238 -4.12 -1.64 21.78
CA GLU A 238 -4.69 -2.50 20.74
C GLU A 238 -4.68 -3.98 21.14
N SER A 239 -3.58 -4.48 21.71
CA SER A 239 -3.50 -5.86 22.19
C SER A 239 -4.55 -6.12 23.28
N LEU A 240 -4.67 -5.20 24.24
CA LEU A 240 -5.65 -5.32 25.32
C LEU A 240 -7.09 -5.40 24.79
N ILE A 241 -7.45 -4.58 23.81
CA ILE A 241 -8.77 -4.62 23.18
C ILE A 241 -8.99 -5.95 22.46
N ASN A 242 -7.99 -6.42 21.73
CA ASN A 242 -8.08 -7.69 21.00
C ASN A 242 -8.20 -8.91 21.96
N ASP A 243 -7.77 -8.77 23.21
CA ASP A 243 -7.92 -9.77 24.26
C ASP A 243 -9.30 -9.68 24.96
N LEU A 244 -9.83 -8.46 25.17
CA LEU A 244 -11.12 -8.23 25.81
C LEU A 244 -12.32 -8.56 24.92
N LEU A 245 -12.25 -8.30 23.60
CA LEU A 245 -13.37 -8.56 22.68
C LEU A 245 -13.82 -10.05 22.69
N PRO A 246 -12.91 -11.04 22.58
CA PRO A 246 -13.27 -12.45 22.70
C PRO A 246 -13.87 -12.82 24.06
N PHE A 247 -13.44 -12.18 25.14
CA PHE A 247 -14.01 -12.41 26.46
C PHE A 247 -15.48 -11.99 26.51
N VAL A 248 -15.81 -10.82 25.97
CA VAL A 248 -17.20 -10.36 25.98
C VAL A 248 -18.09 -11.20 25.07
N GLU A 249 -17.61 -11.59 23.89
CA GLU A 249 -18.36 -12.49 23.02
C GLU A 249 -18.65 -13.82 23.70
N TYR A 250 -17.69 -14.36 24.46
CA TYR A 250 -17.89 -15.55 25.26
C TYR A 250 -18.98 -15.34 26.32
N LEU A 251 -18.92 -14.24 27.07
CA LEU A 251 -19.95 -13.93 28.07
C LEU A 251 -21.33 -13.79 27.42
N THR A 252 -21.44 -13.14 26.27
CA THR A 252 -22.71 -12.98 25.57
C THR A 252 -23.27 -14.31 25.08
N ALA A 253 -22.41 -15.21 24.57
CA ALA A 253 -22.84 -16.49 24.03
C ALA A 253 -23.15 -17.54 25.13
N HIS A 254 -22.36 -17.58 26.21
CA HIS A 254 -22.42 -18.65 27.21
C HIS A 254 -23.04 -18.21 28.55
N HIS A 255 -23.06 -16.91 28.82
CA HIS A 255 -23.55 -16.32 30.07
C HIS A 255 -24.44 -15.11 29.80
N SER A 256 -25.40 -15.24 28.89
CA SER A 256 -26.27 -14.14 28.42
C SER A 256 -27.11 -13.46 29.50
N LYS A 257 -27.25 -14.09 30.68
CA LYS A 257 -27.93 -13.53 31.86
C LYS A 257 -27.06 -12.58 32.68
N LEU A 258 -25.75 -12.55 32.46
CA LEU A 258 -24.86 -11.65 33.17
C LEU A 258 -25.10 -10.21 32.71
N THR A 259 -25.42 -9.34 33.66
CA THR A 259 -25.65 -7.92 33.38
C THR A 259 -24.50 -7.04 33.86
N SER A 260 -23.63 -7.58 34.71
CA SER A 260 -22.53 -6.87 35.34
C SER A 260 -21.28 -7.74 35.50
N LEU A 261 -20.09 -7.16 35.33
CA LEU A 261 -18.82 -7.87 35.61
C LEU A 261 -18.64 -8.23 37.09
N ARG A 262 -19.45 -7.67 37.99
CA ARG A 262 -19.45 -8.03 39.43
C ARG A 262 -20.04 -9.42 39.69
N GLU A 263 -20.84 -9.92 38.76
CA GLU A 263 -21.47 -11.25 38.84
C GLU A 263 -20.54 -12.35 38.35
N LEU A 264 -19.33 -12.00 37.89
CA LEU A 264 -18.33 -12.97 37.48
C LEU A 264 -17.82 -13.74 38.69
N ASP A 265 -17.95 -15.05 38.62
CA ASP A 265 -17.31 -15.97 39.54
C ASP A 265 -16.07 -16.61 38.89
N ARG A 266 -15.38 -17.41 39.70
CA ARG A 266 -14.19 -18.13 39.26
C ARG A 266 -14.49 -19.12 38.14
N ALA A 267 -15.65 -19.79 38.18
CA ALA A 267 -16.04 -20.79 37.20
C ALA A 267 -16.17 -20.16 35.81
N CYS A 268 -16.83 -19.01 35.70
CA CYS A 268 -16.97 -18.26 34.44
C CYS A 268 -15.62 -17.92 33.81
N ILE A 269 -14.62 -17.54 34.62
CA ILE A 269 -13.28 -17.20 34.15
C ILE A 269 -12.52 -18.44 33.69
N GLU A 270 -12.58 -19.55 34.44
CA GLU A 270 -11.90 -20.79 34.09
C GLU A 270 -12.50 -21.44 32.82
N ASP A 271 -13.81 -21.38 32.66
CA ASP A 271 -14.51 -21.86 31.47
C ASP A 271 -14.17 -21.01 30.24
N TYR A 272 -14.12 -19.67 30.40
CA TYR A 272 -13.61 -18.78 29.37
C TYR A 272 -12.18 -19.15 28.96
N LEU A 273 -11.28 -19.37 29.92
CA LEU A 273 -9.89 -19.72 29.62
C LEU A 273 -9.77 -21.05 28.87
N THR A 274 -10.66 -22.00 29.13
CA THR A 274 -10.72 -23.27 28.42
C THR A 274 -11.21 -23.07 26.98
N TRP A 275 -12.31 -22.33 26.81
CA TRP A 275 -12.85 -21.97 25.49
C TRP A 275 -11.88 -21.13 24.66
N ASN A 276 -11.18 -20.17 25.29
CA ASN A 276 -10.25 -19.27 24.63
C ASN A 276 -9.03 -20.00 24.04
N ARG A 277 -8.70 -21.21 24.53
CA ARG A 277 -7.65 -22.06 23.94
C ARG A 277 -8.08 -22.72 22.64
N THR A 278 -9.38 -22.98 22.47
CA THR A 278 -9.91 -23.75 21.33
C THR A 278 -10.53 -22.86 20.25
N ARG A 279 -10.83 -21.59 20.55
CA ARG A 279 -11.39 -20.66 19.57
C ARG A 279 -10.42 -20.35 18.41
N GLY A 280 -11.00 -20.05 17.25
CA GLY A 280 -10.26 -19.44 16.14
C GLY A 280 -9.69 -18.06 16.53
N TRP A 281 -8.42 -17.82 16.24
CA TRP A 281 -7.79 -16.52 16.46
C TRP A 281 -8.34 -15.47 15.49
N ARG A 282 -8.31 -14.19 15.90
CA ARG A 282 -8.61 -13.03 15.03
C ARG A 282 -7.34 -12.23 14.73
N GLY A 283 -7.34 -11.51 13.61
CA GLY A 283 -6.26 -10.61 13.23
C GLY A 283 -4.94 -11.31 12.89
N GLN A 284 -3.79 -10.71 13.25
CA GLN A 284 -2.46 -11.25 12.89
C GLN A 284 -2.21 -12.68 13.39
N ARG A 285 -2.84 -13.10 14.49
CA ARG A 285 -2.74 -14.47 15.02
C ARG A 285 -3.57 -15.48 14.23
N ALA A 286 -4.61 -15.05 13.53
CA ALA A 286 -5.33 -15.88 12.57
C ALA A 286 -4.48 -16.18 11.32
N ALA A 287 -3.70 -15.18 10.88
CA ALA A 287 -2.81 -15.28 9.72
C ALA A 287 -1.55 -16.12 10.00
N ALA A 288 -1.20 -16.35 11.28
CA ALA A 288 -0.02 -17.10 11.67
C ALA A 288 -0.23 -18.64 11.69
N GLY A 289 -1.45 -19.13 11.46
CA GLY A 289 -1.76 -20.56 11.51
C GLY A 289 -1.68 -21.13 12.93
N ALA A 290 -2.48 -22.17 13.19
CA ALA A 290 -2.48 -22.89 14.45
C ALA A 290 -1.08 -23.46 14.77
N GLY A 291 -0.51 -23.08 15.92
CA GLY A 291 0.65 -23.77 16.49
C GLY A 291 1.78 -22.88 17.00
N ALA A 292 1.57 -22.17 18.11
CA ALA A 292 2.66 -21.89 19.05
C ALA A 292 2.06 -21.50 20.42
N PRO A 293 2.17 -22.35 21.46
CA PRO A 293 1.81 -21.94 22.80
C PRO A 293 2.77 -20.82 23.24
N SER A 294 2.21 -19.68 23.63
CA SER A 294 2.93 -18.59 24.26
C SER A 294 3.61 -19.11 25.53
N ARG A 295 4.93 -19.29 25.50
CA ARG A 295 5.73 -19.56 26.70
C ARG A 295 5.59 -18.37 27.64
N LEU A 296 4.92 -18.58 28.77
CA LEU A 296 5.12 -17.78 29.97
C LEU A 296 6.61 -17.83 30.32
N ARG A 297 7.32 -16.71 30.18
CA ARG A 297 8.62 -16.53 30.82
C ARG A 297 8.37 -16.46 32.32
N LEU A 298 8.66 -17.54 33.03
CA LEU A 298 8.90 -17.47 34.47
C LEU A 298 10.29 -16.84 34.69
N PRO A 299 10.43 -15.92 35.64
CA PRO A 299 11.73 -15.34 35.98
C PRO A 299 12.60 -16.41 36.65
N SER A 300 13.81 -16.61 36.12
CA SER A 300 14.83 -17.46 36.72
C SER A 300 15.25 -16.86 38.06
N ARG A 301 14.92 -17.56 39.16
CA ARG A 301 15.54 -17.30 40.45
C ARG A 301 17.00 -17.73 40.39
N ARG A 302 17.88 -16.84 40.85
CA ARG A 302 19.27 -17.10 41.17
C ARG A 302 19.35 -18.18 42.26
N CYS A 303 20.22 -19.17 42.04
CA CYS A 303 21.14 -19.72 43.02
C CYS A 303 22.49 -19.81 42.31
#